data_AF-A0A2E0PDD4-F1
#
_entry.id   AF-A0A2E0PDD4-F1
#
_cell.length_a   1.000
_cell.length_b   1.000
_cell.length_c   1.000
_cell.angle_alpha   90.00
_cell.angle_beta   90.00
_cell.angle_gamma   90.00
#
_symmetry.space_group_name_H-M   'P 1'
#
loop_
_entity.id
_entity.type
_entity.pdbx_description
1 polymer ?
#
loop_
_entity_poly.entity_id
_entity_poly.type
_entity_poly.pdbx_seq_one_letter_code
_entity_poly.pdbx_strand_id
1 'polypeptide(L)'
;MKSFILMLVAAVLFVGCNNEVDMNKIIEESQTNIDSKSSIQNAAKKGDIEAVKKHLASGVDVNDDGGIGMTPLHDAAGFGHNDIVKYLINNGANVNAVNPLNFTPLDMANMLDFTETIRILRKHGGKTSEELDAAEPVAKAEESSSSKKLTASEVAEIMAFNIGHWETNGEGMPVGGSKQAIKMRMEVRWKEKAESLEYKYTMNQNGEVVSYFGHEEYDTAKGVFVYRSKWGENPETTSHAIYNTATRTSHAQTATTESGVKAKTVTTTKRVGKDKIHQNLRTFENGKLVYTHDIVSTRIEENKP
;
A
#
# COMPACT_ATOMS: atom_id res chain seq x y z
N MET A 1 -30.06 22.05 3.10
CA MET A 1 -28.67 22.56 2.92
C MET A 1 -28.02 22.61 4.29
N LYS A 2 -26.83 22.00 4.45
CA LYS A 2 -26.21 21.58 5.74
C LYS A 2 -26.64 20.20 6.25
N SER A 3 -26.71 19.26 5.32
CA SER A 3 -26.69 17.81 5.54
C SER A 3 -26.17 17.30 4.20
N PHE A 4 -24.91 16.86 4.12
CA PHE A 4 -24.31 16.15 2.95
C PHE A 4 -22.79 15.90 3.09
N ILE A 5 -22.09 16.45 4.09
CA ILE A 5 -20.63 16.24 4.27
C ILE A 5 -20.29 15.32 5.45
N LEU A 6 -21.30 14.79 6.15
CA LEU A 6 -21.11 13.88 7.30
C LEU A 6 -21.79 12.52 7.08
N MET A 7 -21.66 11.97 5.88
CA MET A 7 -22.19 10.67 5.48
C MET A 7 -21.15 9.86 4.69
N LEU A 8 -19.88 9.96 5.08
CA LEU A 8 -18.78 9.09 4.63
C LEU A 8 -18.06 8.40 5.79
N VAL A 9 -18.56 8.62 7.01
CA VAL A 9 -18.14 7.96 8.23
C VAL A 9 -19.41 7.48 8.94
N ALA A 10 -19.48 6.18 9.21
CA ALA A 10 -20.56 5.45 9.90
C ALA A 10 -21.67 4.83 9.02
N ALA A 11 -21.41 3.59 8.61
CA ALA A 11 -22.37 2.51 8.82
C ALA A 11 -21.64 1.27 9.36
N VAL A 12 -21.08 1.36 10.57
CA VAL A 12 -21.34 0.44 11.69
C VAL A 12 -21.12 1.26 12.99
N LEU A 13 -22.13 1.39 13.86
CA LEU A 13 -22.07 2.18 15.10
C LEU A 13 -22.13 1.29 16.37
N PHE A 14 -21.48 1.79 17.42
CA PHE A 14 -21.84 1.74 18.85
C PHE A 14 -21.71 0.45 19.69
N VAL A 15 -20.63 0.40 20.49
CA VAL A 15 -20.61 0.21 21.97
C VAL A 15 -19.40 1.05 22.42
N GLY A 16 -19.46 2.08 23.25
CA GLY A 16 -20.01 2.14 24.60
C GLY A 16 -18.84 2.30 25.58
N CYS A 17 -18.93 3.35 26.42
CA CYS A 17 -18.10 3.68 27.59
C CYS A 17 -16.89 4.62 27.38
N ASN A 18 -17.04 5.81 27.99
CA ASN A 18 -15.98 6.68 28.48
C ASN A 18 -14.88 5.87 29.18
N ASN A 19 -13.61 6.20 28.91
CA ASN A 19 -12.54 6.28 29.90
C ASN A 19 -11.34 6.98 29.25
N GLU A 20 -10.75 7.94 29.96
CA GLU A 20 -9.48 8.58 29.58
C GLU A 20 -8.45 7.49 29.27
N VAL A 21 -7.92 7.52 28.05
CA VAL A 21 -6.90 6.58 27.60
C VAL A 21 -5.58 7.02 28.21
N ASP A 22 -5.13 6.29 29.23
CA ASP A 22 -3.79 6.44 29.79
C ASP A 22 -2.75 5.97 28.76
N MET A 23 -2.05 6.91 28.13
CA MET A 23 -1.02 6.63 27.12
C MET A 23 0.07 5.67 27.61
N ASN A 24 0.29 5.59 28.93
CA ASN A 24 1.26 4.66 29.50
C ASN A 24 0.79 3.20 29.45
N LYS A 25 -0.53 2.97 29.49
CA LYS A 25 -1.12 1.62 29.37
C LYS A 25 -1.08 1.09 27.94
N ILE A 26 -1.18 1.97 26.93
CA ILE A 26 -0.94 1.60 25.52
C ILE A 26 0.53 1.22 25.28
N ILE A 27 1.46 1.91 25.96
CA ILE A 27 2.89 1.58 25.89
C ILE A 27 3.17 0.21 26.54
N GLU A 28 2.54 -0.12 27.67
CA GLU A 28 2.70 -1.42 28.34
C GLU A 28 1.94 -2.59 27.66
N GLU A 29 0.75 -2.37 27.08
CA GLU A 29 -0.03 -3.44 26.45
C GLU A 29 0.49 -3.83 25.06
N SER A 30 1.26 -2.95 24.38
CA SER A 30 2.04 -3.29 23.17
C SER A 30 3.26 -4.18 23.44
N GLN A 31 3.56 -4.46 24.71
CA GLN A 31 4.74 -5.24 25.13
C GLN A 31 4.46 -6.72 25.42
N THR A 32 3.28 -7.24 25.11
CA THR A 32 3.02 -8.68 25.24
C THR A 32 2.68 -9.35 23.91
N ASN A 33 3.72 -10.00 23.36
CA ASN A 33 3.69 -11.20 22.52
C ASN A 33 3.77 -11.05 20.97
N ILE A 34 4.95 -10.65 20.47
CA ILE A 34 5.56 -11.27 19.27
C ILE A 34 7.06 -11.43 19.56
N ASP A 35 7.49 -12.64 19.93
CA ASP A 35 8.87 -13.14 20.01
C ASP A 35 10.02 -12.11 20.02
N SER A 36 10.12 -11.44 21.16
CA SER A 36 11.01 -10.34 21.51
C SER A 36 12.51 -10.65 21.58
N LYS A 37 13.08 -11.44 20.65
CA LYS A 37 14.55 -11.62 20.63
C LYS A 37 15.28 -11.65 19.30
N SER A 38 14.61 -11.71 18.14
CA SER A 38 15.35 -11.84 16.87
C SER A 38 14.53 -11.39 15.65
N SER A 39 14.07 -10.13 15.62
CA SER A 39 13.62 -9.53 14.36
C SER A 39 14.77 -8.70 13.77
N ILE A 40 14.90 -8.71 12.45
CA ILE A 40 15.93 -7.94 11.74
C ILE A 40 15.75 -6.42 11.98
N GLN A 41 14.51 -5.96 12.20
CA GLN A 41 14.16 -4.58 12.56
C GLN A 41 14.73 -4.22 13.94
N ASN A 42 14.54 -5.09 14.94
CA ASN A 42 15.12 -4.87 16.27
C ASN A 42 16.66 -4.87 16.25
N ALA A 43 17.28 -5.71 15.42
CA ALA A 43 18.73 -5.71 15.21
C ALA A 43 19.19 -4.40 14.56
N ALA A 44 18.51 -3.95 13.51
CA ALA A 44 18.78 -2.70 12.82
C ALA A 44 18.62 -1.49 13.74
N LYS A 45 17.53 -1.42 14.52
CA LYS A 45 17.25 -0.39 15.52
C LYS A 45 18.33 -0.28 16.59
N LYS A 46 18.84 -1.42 17.06
CA LYS A 46 19.88 -1.50 18.12
C LYS A 46 21.30 -1.26 17.60
N GLY A 47 21.52 -1.22 16.29
CA GLY A 47 22.87 -1.12 15.73
C GLY A 47 23.63 -2.46 15.72
N ASP A 48 22.94 -3.60 15.80
CA ASP A 48 23.58 -4.92 15.81
C ASP A 48 23.73 -5.47 14.38
N ILE A 49 24.83 -5.06 13.73
CA ILE A 49 25.12 -5.45 12.34
C ILE A 49 25.32 -6.96 12.18
N GLU A 50 25.86 -7.66 13.18
CA GLU A 50 26.08 -9.11 13.12
C GLU A 50 24.75 -9.86 13.19
N ALA A 51 23.82 -9.40 14.03
CA ALA A 51 22.46 -9.90 14.00
C ALA A 51 21.79 -9.61 12.65
N VAL A 52 21.89 -8.40 12.09
CA VAL A 52 21.32 -8.08 10.77
C VAL A 52 21.85 -9.04 9.68
N LYS A 53 23.18 -9.24 9.62
CA LYS A 53 23.82 -10.20 8.69
C LYS A 53 23.28 -11.61 8.87
N LYS A 54 23.17 -12.08 10.13
CA LYS A 54 22.66 -13.41 10.44
C LYS A 54 21.21 -13.61 9.96
N HIS A 55 20.35 -12.61 10.13
CA HIS A 55 18.97 -12.68 9.64
C HIS A 55 18.91 -12.77 8.11
N LEU A 56 19.64 -11.92 7.40
CA LEU A 56 19.68 -11.98 5.92
C LEU A 56 20.27 -13.31 5.43
N ALA A 57 21.32 -13.83 6.09
CA ALA A 57 21.89 -15.13 5.77
C ALA A 57 20.91 -16.30 6.03
N SER A 58 19.96 -16.13 6.96
CA SER A 58 18.89 -17.09 7.20
C SER A 58 17.72 -17.02 6.20
N GLY A 59 17.78 -16.12 5.23
CA GLY A 59 16.78 -15.98 4.16
C GLY A 59 15.65 -14.98 4.45
N VAL A 60 15.78 -14.16 5.49
CA VAL A 60 14.84 -13.05 5.75
C VAL A 60 14.96 -12.01 4.64
N ASP A 61 13.83 -11.54 4.10
CA ASP A 61 13.81 -10.46 3.11
C ASP A 61 14.39 -9.18 3.74
N VAL A 62 15.32 -8.53 3.02
CA VAL A 62 15.91 -7.25 3.44
C VAL A 62 14.88 -6.14 3.60
N ASN A 63 13.71 -6.29 2.97
CA ASN A 63 12.57 -5.37 3.05
C ASN A 63 11.44 -5.87 3.95
N ASP A 64 11.64 -6.96 4.71
CA ASP A 64 10.65 -7.45 5.67
C ASP A 64 10.27 -6.34 6.65
N ASP A 65 8.99 -6.10 6.84
CA ASP A 65 8.46 -5.04 7.70
C ASP A 65 7.85 -5.57 9.00
N GLY A 66 7.95 -6.89 9.24
CA GLY A 66 7.41 -7.53 10.44
C GLY A 66 5.91 -7.34 10.63
N GLY A 67 5.16 -6.97 9.58
CA GLY A 67 3.73 -6.68 9.63
C GLY A 67 3.36 -5.32 10.23
N ILE A 68 4.35 -4.46 10.52
CA ILE A 68 4.12 -3.10 11.06
C ILE A 68 4.49 -1.99 10.06
N GLY A 69 4.88 -2.36 8.84
CA GLY A 69 5.25 -1.42 7.78
C GLY A 69 6.59 -0.71 7.98
N MET A 70 7.38 -1.10 8.99
CA MET A 70 8.73 -0.58 9.23
C MET A 70 9.78 -1.55 8.74
N THR A 71 10.43 -1.22 7.61
CA THR A 71 11.56 -2.01 7.10
C THR A 71 12.81 -1.82 7.96
N PRO A 72 13.81 -2.72 7.91
CA PRO A 72 15.04 -2.59 8.68
C PRO A 72 15.81 -1.32 8.31
N LEU A 73 15.63 -0.83 7.07
CA LEU A 73 16.25 0.40 6.61
C LEU A 73 15.62 1.64 7.27
N HIS A 74 14.32 1.64 7.59
CA HIS A 74 13.71 2.74 8.36
C HIS A 74 14.32 2.82 9.76
N ASP A 75 14.45 1.68 10.45
CA ASP A 75 15.05 1.64 11.79
C ASP A 75 16.53 2.00 11.77
N ALA A 76 17.32 1.42 10.85
CA ALA A 76 18.74 1.76 10.74
C ALA A 76 18.94 3.26 10.46
N ALA A 77 18.11 3.84 9.58
CA ALA A 77 18.20 5.25 9.23
C ALA A 77 17.71 6.17 10.36
N GLY A 78 16.60 5.83 11.02
CA GLY A 78 16.03 6.59 12.14
C GLY A 78 16.83 6.54 13.44
N PHE A 79 17.87 5.71 13.51
CA PHE A 79 18.83 5.67 14.62
C PHE A 79 20.27 5.96 14.18
N GLY A 80 20.51 6.31 12.91
CA GLY A 80 21.81 6.77 12.42
C GLY A 80 22.88 5.68 12.25
N HIS A 81 22.49 4.40 12.15
CA HIS A 81 23.41 3.26 12.05
C HIS A 81 23.95 3.10 10.63
N ASN A 82 24.92 3.96 10.28
CA ASN A 82 25.45 4.12 8.91
C ASN A 82 25.99 2.84 8.26
N ASP A 83 26.61 1.96 9.05
CA ASP A 83 27.15 0.68 8.62
C ASP A 83 26.03 -0.30 8.24
N ILE A 84 24.96 -0.35 9.03
CA ILE A 84 23.76 -1.15 8.75
C ILE A 84 23.03 -0.58 7.53
N VAL A 85 22.86 0.75 7.45
CA VAL A 85 22.24 1.41 6.28
C VAL A 85 22.97 1.02 4.98
N LYS A 86 24.31 1.14 4.95
CA LYS A 86 25.12 0.72 3.79
C LYS A 86 24.93 -0.76 3.49
N TYR A 87 24.96 -1.61 4.52
CA TYR A 87 24.82 -3.04 4.36
C TYR A 87 23.46 -3.44 3.79
N LEU A 88 22.36 -2.90 4.33
CA LEU A 88 21.00 -3.15 3.85
C LEU A 88 20.82 -2.70 2.39
N ILE A 89 21.30 -1.50 2.03
CA ILE A 89 21.24 -0.99 0.65
C ILE A 89 22.00 -1.91 -0.31
N ASN A 90 23.21 -2.35 0.06
CA ASN A 90 24.00 -3.26 -0.76
C ASN A 90 23.34 -4.64 -0.94
N ASN A 91 22.43 -5.02 -0.04
CA ASN A 91 21.63 -6.25 -0.13
C ASN A 91 20.24 -6.02 -0.76
N GLY A 92 19.99 -4.86 -1.37
CA GLY A 92 18.77 -4.60 -2.13
C GLY A 92 17.61 -4.00 -1.33
N ALA A 93 17.89 -3.35 -0.19
CA ALA A 93 16.87 -2.60 0.52
C ALA A 93 16.30 -1.47 -0.34
N ASN A 94 14.97 -1.32 -0.34
CA ASN A 94 14.28 -0.23 -1.00
C ASN A 94 14.55 1.08 -0.25
N VAL A 95 15.45 1.90 -0.81
CA VAL A 95 15.84 3.22 -0.28
C VAL A 95 14.68 4.21 -0.14
N ASN A 96 13.60 3.98 -0.90
CA ASN A 96 12.40 4.80 -0.93
C ASN A 96 11.18 4.03 -0.40
N ALA A 97 11.41 3.02 0.46
CA ALA A 97 10.31 2.39 1.20
C ALA A 97 9.56 3.44 2.01
N VAL A 98 8.26 3.27 2.19
CA VAL A 98 7.41 4.22 2.92
C VAL A 98 6.65 3.50 4.00
N ASN A 99 6.86 3.89 5.26
CA ASN A 99 6.15 3.32 6.39
C ASN A 99 4.67 3.77 6.43
N PRO A 100 3.85 3.27 7.39
CA PRO A 100 2.44 3.63 7.50
C PRO A 100 2.18 5.12 7.78
N LEU A 101 3.19 5.84 8.30
CA LEU A 101 3.14 7.28 8.57
C LEU A 101 3.64 8.14 7.40
N ASN A 102 3.86 7.52 6.22
CA ASN A 102 4.41 8.19 5.04
C ASN A 102 5.82 8.76 5.24
N PHE A 103 6.62 8.14 6.10
CA PHE A 103 8.04 8.46 6.20
C PHE A 103 8.86 7.45 5.42
N THR A 104 9.81 7.98 4.65
CA THR A 104 10.90 7.23 4.05
C THR A 104 12.04 7.04 5.05
N PRO A 105 13.00 6.13 4.80
CA PRO A 105 14.25 6.09 5.56
C PRO A 105 14.96 7.45 5.59
N LEU A 106 14.87 8.24 4.51
CA LEU A 106 15.47 9.56 4.46
C LEU A 106 14.74 10.56 5.37
N ASP A 107 13.41 10.52 5.44
CA ASP A 107 12.65 11.35 6.37
C ASP A 107 13.01 11.04 7.83
N MET A 108 13.12 9.75 8.17
CA MET A 108 13.53 9.31 9.50
C MET A 108 14.93 9.83 9.87
N ALA A 109 15.88 9.79 8.93
CA ALA A 109 17.22 10.33 9.14
C ALA A 109 17.23 11.87 9.27
N ASN A 110 16.35 12.57 8.54
CA ASN A 110 16.21 14.03 8.61
C ASN A 110 15.63 14.51 9.94
N MET A 111 14.68 13.78 10.54
CA MET A 111 14.03 14.18 11.79
C MET A 111 15.01 14.39 12.96
N LEU A 112 16.14 13.67 12.94
CA LEU A 112 17.17 13.71 13.98
C LEU A 112 18.53 14.18 13.44
N ASP A 113 18.56 14.74 12.22
CA ASP A 113 19.74 15.30 11.55
C ASP A 113 20.95 14.34 11.50
N PHE A 114 20.73 13.07 11.14
CA PHE A 114 21.81 12.12 10.93
C PHE A 114 22.52 12.38 9.60
N THR A 115 23.38 13.41 9.56
CA THR A 115 24.00 13.95 8.33
C THR A 115 24.68 12.89 7.46
N GLU A 116 25.43 11.96 8.05
CA GLU A 116 26.09 10.90 7.27
C GLU A 116 25.08 9.89 6.70
N THR A 117 24.03 9.54 7.45
CA THR A 117 22.94 8.67 7.00
C THR A 117 22.17 9.32 5.85
N ILE A 118 21.82 10.60 5.99
CA ILE A 118 21.18 11.42 4.95
C ILE A 118 22.03 11.38 3.68
N ARG A 119 23.34 11.64 3.79
CA ARG A 119 24.27 11.61 2.66
C ARG A 119 24.32 10.25 1.98
N ILE A 120 24.37 9.16 2.74
CA ILE A 120 24.37 7.79 2.21
C ILE A 120 23.07 7.51 1.45
N LEU A 121 21.92 7.79 2.05
CA LEU A 121 20.62 7.54 1.43
C LEU A 121 20.46 8.35 0.14
N ARG A 122 20.78 9.64 0.17
CA ARG A 122 20.79 10.52 -1.01
C ARG A 122 21.67 10.00 -2.14
N LYS A 123 22.89 9.56 -1.81
CA LYS A 123 23.83 8.98 -2.78
C LYS A 123 23.25 7.77 -3.51
N HIS A 124 22.37 7.01 -2.85
CA HIS A 124 21.73 5.82 -3.44
C HIS A 124 20.31 6.11 -3.96
N GLY A 125 19.96 7.38 -4.19
CA GLY A 125 18.66 7.76 -4.77
C GLY A 125 17.51 7.84 -3.76
N GLY A 126 17.82 7.90 -2.47
CA GLY A 126 16.86 8.17 -1.39
C GLY A 126 16.24 9.56 -1.55
N LYS A 127 14.91 9.59 -1.48
CA LYS A 127 14.06 10.78 -1.57
C LYS A 127 13.22 10.90 -0.31
N THR A 128 12.90 12.12 0.10
CA THR A 128 11.90 12.36 1.15
C THR A 128 10.53 11.97 0.64
N SER A 129 9.58 11.74 1.53
CA SER A 129 8.19 11.53 1.11
C SER A 129 7.66 12.72 0.33
N GLU A 130 8.02 13.96 0.74
CA GLU A 130 7.69 15.17 -0.01
C GLU A 130 8.27 15.18 -1.43
N GLU A 131 9.50 14.71 -1.63
CA GLU A 131 10.11 14.63 -2.97
C GLU A 131 9.57 13.49 -3.82
N LEU A 132 9.14 12.40 -3.18
CA LEU A 132 8.39 11.34 -3.86
C LEU A 132 7.02 11.87 -4.30
N ASP A 133 6.36 12.66 -3.44
CA ASP A 133 5.08 13.31 -3.72
C ASP A 133 5.21 14.44 -4.76
N ALA A 134 6.30 15.21 -4.73
CA ALA A 134 6.59 16.28 -5.69
C ALA A 134 7.13 15.78 -7.03
N ALA A 135 7.68 14.55 -7.07
CA ALA A 135 8.03 13.86 -8.31
C ALA A 135 6.80 13.32 -9.05
N GLU A 136 5.60 13.38 -8.46
CA GLU A 136 4.34 13.24 -9.18
C GLU A 136 3.84 14.63 -9.64
N PRO A 137 3.96 14.97 -10.94
CA PRO A 137 3.46 16.24 -11.42
C PRO A 137 1.92 16.26 -11.40
N VAL A 138 1.35 17.31 -10.78
CA VAL A 138 0.01 17.77 -11.14
C VAL A 138 0.08 18.13 -12.63
N ALA A 139 -0.65 17.37 -13.44
CA ALA A 139 -0.62 17.38 -14.90
C ALA A 139 -0.29 18.73 -15.55
N LYS A 140 0.89 18.80 -16.17
CA LYS A 140 1.03 19.38 -17.50
C LYS A 140 1.81 18.40 -18.35
N ALA A 141 1.16 17.97 -19.42
CA ALA A 141 1.73 17.11 -20.44
C ALA A 141 3.02 17.75 -20.98
N GLU A 142 4.15 17.08 -20.79
CA GLU A 142 5.30 17.14 -21.69
C GLU A 142 6.20 15.92 -21.41
N GLU A 143 6.66 15.30 -22.49
CA GLU A 143 7.33 14.02 -22.58
C GLU A 143 8.71 14.03 -21.88
N SER A 144 8.98 13.05 -21.01
CA SER A 144 10.22 12.25 -21.02
C SER A 144 10.36 11.34 -19.78
N SER A 145 9.81 10.14 -19.89
CA SER A 145 10.33 8.95 -19.22
C SER A 145 9.55 7.80 -19.84
N SER A 146 10.10 7.15 -20.87
CA SER A 146 9.44 6.02 -21.51
C SER A 146 9.34 4.87 -20.49
N SER A 147 8.23 4.80 -19.77
CA SER A 147 7.78 3.54 -19.20
C SER A 147 7.72 2.57 -20.38
N LYS A 148 8.49 1.48 -20.29
CA LYS A 148 8.50 0.45 -21.32
C LYS A 148 7.06 -0.01 -21.51
N LYS A 149 6.46 0.27 -22.68
CA LYS A 149 5.11 -0.20 -23.00
C LYS A 149 5.11 -1.72 -22.96
N LEU A 150 4.09 -2.28 -22.30
CA LEU A 150 3.94 -3.72 -22.21
C LEU A 150 3.56 -4.27 -23.60
N THR A 151 4.09 -5.43 -23.92
CA THR A 151 3.65 -6.21 -25.07
C THR A 151 2.24 -6.76 -24.81
N ALA A 152 1.50 -7.07 -25.89
CA ALA A 152 0.18 -7.70 -25.77
C ALA A 152 0.22 -9.00 -24.95
N SER A 153 1.30 -9.77 -25.06
CA SER A 153 1.49 -11.01 -24.27
C SER A 153 1.68 -10.72 -22.78
N GLU A 154 2.46 -9.71 -22.40
CA GLU A 154 2.62 -9.30 -21.01
C GLU A 154 1.30 -8.80 -20.42
N VAL A 155 0.53 -8.01 -21.18
CA VAL A 155 -0.80 -7.54 -20.77
C VAL A 155 -1.76 -8.71 -20.56
N ALA A 156 -1.80 -9.65 -21.50
CA ALA A 156 -2.65 -10.83 -21.41
C ALA A 156 -2.28 -11.71 -20.20
N GLU A 157 -1.00 -11.94 -19.92
CA GLU A 157 -0.55 -12.67 -18.73
C GLU A 157 -0.95 -11.94 -17.44
N ILE A 158 -0.83 -10.61 -17.42
CA ILE A 158 -1.25 -9.80 -16.30
C ILE A 158 -2.76 -9.95 -16.09
N MET A 159 -3.59 -9.74 -17.10
CA MET A 159 -5.04 -9.86 -16.95
C MET A 159 -5.47 -11.28 -16.59
N ALA A 160 -4.88 -12.30 -17.21
CA ALA A 160 -5.17 -13.70 -16.94
C ALA A 160 -4.90 -14.09 -15.49
N PHE A 161 -3.84 -13.55 -14.89
CA PHE A 161 -3.59 -13.75 -13.46
C PHE A 161 -4.70 -13.16 -12.59
N ASN A 162 -5.39 -12.08 -12.97
CA ASN A 162 -6.43 -11.50 -12.10
C ASN A 162 -7.74 -12.33 -12.14
N ILE A 163 -8.03 -13.03 -13.25
CA ILE A 163 -9.24 -13.85 -13.45
C ILE A 163 -9.37 -14.92 -12.37
N GLY A 164 -10.56 -15.06 -11.77
CA GLY A 164 -10.90 -16.11 -10.82
C GLY A 164 -11.58 -15.59 -9.55
N HIS A 165 -11.61 -16.45 -8.53
CA HIS A 165 -12.22 -16.17 -7.24
C HIS A 165 -11.18 -15.96 -6.16
N TRP A 166 -11.43 -14.99 -5.29
CA TRP A 166 -10.49 -14.53 -4.29
C TRP A 166 -11.20 -14.24 -2.97
N GLU A 167 -10.54 -14.60 -1.86
CA GLU A 167 -10.89 -14.10 -0.53
C GLU A 167 -9.91 -13.00 -0.16
N THR A 168 -10.43 -11.85 0.20
CA THR A 168 -9.66 -10.68 0.58
C THR A 168 -9.87 -10.40 2.05
N ASN A 169 -8.77 -10.36 2.80
CA ASN A 169 -8.75 -10.05 4.22
C ASN A 169 -7.71 -8.98 4.49
N GLY A 170 -7.97 -8.13 5.47
CA GLY A 170 -7.02 -7.12 5.90
C GLY A 170 -7.69 -6.08 6.76
N GLU A 171 -7.10 -4.91 6.84
CA GLU A 171 -7.54 -3.86 7.76
C GLU A 171 -7.46 -2.49 7.09
N GLY A 172 -8.50 -1.70 7.31
CA GLY A 172 -8.56 -0.28 6.97
C GLY A 172 -8.35 0.57 8.21
N MET A 173 -7.63 1.67 8.07
CA MET A 173 -7.34 2.61 9.14
C MET A 173 -7.69 4.04 8.70
N PRO A 174 -8.87 4.54 9.08
CA PRO A 174 -9.18 5.96 8.94
C PRO A 174 -8.33 6.77 9.92
N VAL A 175 -7.80 7.90 9.48
CA VAL A 175 -6.99 8.79 10.33
C VAL A 175 -7.89 9.40 11.40
N GLY A 176 -7.52 9.19 12.67
CA GLY A 176 -8.30 9.61 13.83
C GLY A 176 -9.42 8.66 14.25
N GLY A 177 -9.52 7.47 13.62
CA GLY A 177 -10.47 6.43 13.98
C GLY A 177 -9.80 5.11 14.39
N SER A 178 -10.62 4.13 14.72
CA SER A 178 -10.18 2.77 15.05
C SER A 178 -9.96 1.94 13.79
N LYS A 179 -9.02 0.99 13.87
CA LYS A 179 -8.77 -0.03 12.85
C LYS A 179 -10.04 -0.84 12.56
N GLN A 180 -10.32 -1.08 11.29
CA GLN A 180 -11.54 -1.76 10.82
C GLN A 180 -11.14 -2.99 10.01
N ALA A 181 -11.70 -4.15 10.35
CA ALA A 181 -11.49 -5.36 9.58
C ALA A 181 -12.15 -5.22 8.19
N ILE A 182 -11.40 -5.57 7.15
CA ILE A 182 -11.86 -5.67 5.78
C ILE A 182 -11.94 -7.15 5.45
N LYS A 183 -13.15 -7.62 5.12
CA LYS A 183 -13.40 -8.96 4.60
C LYS A 183 -14.33 -8.90 3.41
N MET A 184 -13.85 -9.37 2.26
CA MET A 184 -14.63 -9.41 1.04
C MET A 184 -14.28 -10.63 0.18
N ARG A 185 -15.20 -11.01 -0.70
CA ARG A 185 -14.98 -11.93 -1.80
C ARG A 185 -14.86 -11.12 -3.08
N MET A 186 -13.86 -11.43 -3.91
CA MET A 186 -13.67 -10.82 -5.22
C MET A 186 -13.78 -11.91 -6.29
N GLU A 187 -14.58 -11.65 -7.31
CA GLU A 187 -14.73 -12.47 -8.50
C GLU A 187 -14.33 -11.64 -9.72
N VAL A 188 -13.47 -12.20 -10.56
CA VAL A 188 -12.93 -11.51 -11.74
C VAL A 188 -13.15 -12.37 -12.97
N ARG A 189 -13.78 -11.80 -14.00
CA ARG A 189 -14.13 -12.48 -15.25
C ARG A 189 -13.64 -11.72 -16.46
N TRP A 190 -13.25 -12.44 -17.51
CA TRP A 190 -12.93 -11.86 -18.81
C TRP A 190 -14.20 -11.54 -19.61
N LYS A 191 -14.21 -10.40 -20.30
CA LYS A 191 -15.29 -9.95 -21.18
C LYS A 191 -14.75 -9.83 -22.60
N GLU A 192 -14.92 -10.87 -23.42
CA GLU A 192 -14.34 -10.96 -24.77
C GLU A 192 -14.62 -9.74 -25.65
N LYS A 193 -15.88 -9.31 -25.76
CA LYS A 193 -16.28 -8.18 -26.62
C LYS A 193 -15.67 -6.84 -26.19
N ALA A 194 -15.34 -6.71 -24.92
CA ALA A 194 -14.84 -5.49 -24.33
C ALA A 194 -13.34 -5.55 -24.04
N GLU A 195 -12.68 -6.68 -24.36
CA GLU A 195 -11.27 -6.97 -24.09
C GLU A 195 -10.79 -6.49 -22.71
N SER A 196 -11.62 -6.77 -21.70
CA SER A 196 -11.49 -6.23 -20.35
C SER A 196 -11.86 -7.25 -19.29
N LEU A 197 -11.46 -6.94 -18.05
CA LEU A 197 -11.86 -7.67 -16.87
C LEU A 197 -13.05 -6.98 -16.19
N GLU A 198 -14.02 -7.78 -15.77
CA GLU A 198 -15.12 -7.37 -14.89
C GLU A 198 -14.87 -7.93 -13.49
N TYR A 199 -14.83 -7.04 -12.52
CA TYR A 199 -14.68 -7.34 -11.11
C TYR A 199 -16.03 -7.24 -10.43
N LYS A 200 -16.34 -8.22 -9.60
CA LYS A 200 -17.45 -8.19 -8.65
C LYS A 200 -16.90 -8.44 -7.26
N TYR A 201 -17.13 -7.51 -6.38
CA TYR A 201 -16.75 -7.61 -4.99
C TYR A 201 -17.98 -7.76 -4.14
N THR A 202 -17.92 -8.59 -3.11
CA THR A 202 -19.03 -8.91 -2.23
C THR A 202 -18.54 -8.88 -0.79
N MET A 203 -19.22 -8.12 0.06
CA MET A 203 -18.89 -8.00 1.49
C MET A 203 -20.15 -7.97 2.34
N ASN A 204 -20.01 -8.29 3.62
CA ASN A 204 -21.09 -8.12 4.58
C ASN A 204 -20.95 -6.75 5.25
N GLN A 205 -21.98 -5.92 5.13
CA GLN A 205 -22.11 -4.64 5.83
C GLN A 205 -23.35 -4.70 6.71
N ASN A 206 -23.17 -4.66 8.03
CA ASN A 206 -24.28 -4.67 9.01
C ASN A 206 -25.26 -5.85 8.88
N GLY A 207 -24.79 -7.03 8.46
CA GLY A 207 -25.64 -8.20 8.26
C GLY A 207 -26.21 -8.32 6.84
N GLU A 208 -26.04 -7.29 5.99
CA GLU A 208 -26.46 -7.31 4.60
C GLU A 208 -25.29 -7.60 3.66
N VAL A 209 -25.55 -8.42 2.64
CA VAL A 209 -24.56 -8.70 1.59
C VAL A 209 -24.67 -7.62 0.53
N VAL A 210 -23.65 -6.77 0.43
CA VAL A 210 -23.55 -5.73 -0.59
C VAL A 210 -22.55 -6.16 -1.66
N SER A 211 -22.78 -5.70 -2.90
CA SER A 211 -21.85 -5.93 -4.01
C SER A 211 -21.52 -4.63 -4.75
N TYR A 212 -20.29 -4.55 -5.25
CA TYR A 212 -19.85 -3.47 -6.13
C TYR A 212 -19.08 -4.02 -7.32
N PHE A 213 -19.06 -3.25 -8.40
CA PHE A 213 -18.52 -3.69 -9.68
C PHE A 213 -17.41 -2.76 -10.17
N GLY A 214 -16.40 -3.37 -10.78
CA GLY A 214 -15.28 -2.70 -11.39
C GLY A 214 -15.00 -3.25 -12.79
N HIS A 215 -14.34 -2.45 -13.62
CA HIS A 215 -13.94 -2.81 -14.98
C HIS A 215 -12.49 -2.40 -15.17
N GLU A 216 -11.64 -3.31 -15.65
CA GLU A 216 -10.23 -3.04 -15.95
C GLU A 216 -9.94 -3.31 -17.42
N GLU A 217 -9.32 -2.35 -18.10
CA GLU A 217 -8.82 -2.48 -19.47
C GLU A 217 -7.36 -2.01 -19.54
N TYR A 218 -6.69 -2.28 -20.66
CA TYR A 218 -5.35 -1.74 -20.91
C TYR A 218 -5.39 -0.71 -22.04
N ASP A 219 -5.00 0.53 -21.72
CA ASP A 219 -4.84 1.60 -22.71
C ASP A 219 -3.46 1.47 -23.34
N THR A 220 -3.40 0.85 -24.54
CA THR A 220 -2.14 0.63 -25.28
C THR A 220 -1.48 1.93 -25.73
N ALA A 221 -2.26 3.01 -25.93
CA ALA A 221 -1.72 4.30 -26.34
C ALA A 221 -0.94 4.93 -25.19
N LYS A 222 -1.49 4.89 -23.97
CA LYS A 222 -0.89 5.43 -22.76
C LYS A 222 0.04 4.46 -22.04
N GLY A 223 -0.05 3.17 -22.32
CA GLY A 223 0.73 2.12 -21.68
C GLY A 223 0.34 1.85 -20.22
N VAL A 224 -0.94 2.04 -19.86
CA VAL A 224 -1.45 1.93 -18.49
C VAL A 224 -2.70 1.05 -18.42
N PHE A 225 -2.89 0.38 -17.29
CA PHE A 225 -4.18 -0.21 -16.96
C PHE A 225 -5.14 0.89 -16.49
N VAL A 226 -6.38 0.82 -16.94
CA VAL A 226 -7.44 1.76 -16.56
C VAL A 226 -8.50 0.97 -15.81
N TYR A 227 -8.72 1.29 -14.54
CA TYR A 227 -9.73 0.66 -13.73
C TYR A 227 -10.85 1.64 -13.41
N ARG A 228 -12.08 1.28 -13.76
CA ARG A 228 -13.30 2.05 -13.49
C ARG A 228 -14.15 1.31 -12.49
N SER A 229 -14.65 2.00 -11.45
CA SER A 229 -15.53 1.36 -10.48
C SER A 229 -16.62 2.28 -9.99
N LYS A 230 -17.78 1.67 -9.68
CA LYS A 230 -18.94 2.36 -9.14
C LYS A 230 -19.46 1.61 -7.91
N TRP A 231 -19.72 2.36 -6.85
CA TRP A 231 -20.23 1.82 -5.60
C TRP A 231 -21.50 2.56 -5.16
N GLY A 232 -22.64 1.88 -5.21
CA GLY A 232 -23.94 2.47 -4.86
C GLY A 232 -24.26 3.71 -5.69
N GLU A 233 -24.64 4.79 -5.00
CA GLU A 233 -24.91 6.10 -5.61
C GLU A 233 -23.66 6.97 -5.82
N ASN A 234 -22.48 6.51 -5.40
CA ASN A 234 -21.25 7.29 -5.54
C ASN A 234 -20.88 7.50 -7.01
N PRO A 235 -20.19 8.60 -7.33
CA PRO A 235 -19.64 8.83 -8.65
C PRO A 235 -18.75 7.67 -9.09
N GLU A 236 -18.77 7.39 -10.40
CA GLU A 236 -17.81 6.46 -10.98
C GLU A 236 -16.38 7.01 -10.80
N THR A 237 -15.49 6.14 -10.34
CA THR A 237 -14.07 6.46 -10.18
C THR A 237 -13.27 5.85 -11.31
N THR A 238 -12.23 6.54 -11.76
CA THR A 238 -11.27 6.02 -12.75
C THR A 238 -9.86 6.12 -12.20
N SER A 239 -9.17 4.99 -12.08
CA SER A 239 -7.77 4.92 -11.69
C SER A 239 -6.90 4.49 -12.87
N HIS A 240 -5.66 4.97 -12.90
CA HIS A 240 -4.67 4.60 -13.91
C HIS A 240 -3.50 3.93 -13.22
N ALA A 241 -3.11 2.74 -13.69
CA ALA A 241 -2.06 1.94 -13.08
C ALA A 241 -0.93 1.60 -14.06
N ILE A 242 0.31 1.80 -13.60
CA ILE A 242 1.51 1.34 -14.30
C ILE A 242 1.96 0.03 -13.66
N TYR A 243 2.31 -0.96 -14.48
CA TYR A 243 2.76 -2.27 -14.02
C TYR A 243 4.25 -2.47 -14.29
N ASN A 244 4.99 -2.95 -13.28
CA ASN A 244 6.38 -3.37 -13.39
C ASN A 244 6.46 -4.90 -13.40
N THR A 245 6.86 -5.48 -14.54
CA THR A 245 6.96 -6.94 -14.72
C THR A 245 8.07 -7.57 -13.91
N ALA A 246 9.18 -6.87 -13.67
CA ALA A 246 10.31 -7.39 -12.89
C ALA A 246 9.94 -7.57 -11.41
N THR A 247 9.17 -6.63 -10.83
CA THR A 247 8.77 -6.68 -9.43
C THR A 247 7.38 -7.28 -9.21
N ARG A 248 6.63 -7.50 -10.31
CA ARG A 248 5.22 -7.93 -10.32
C ARG A 248 4.32 -6.99 -9.50
N THR A 249 4.56 -5.70 -9.63
CA THR A 249 3.88 -4.63 -8.86
C THR A 249 3.15 -3.69 -9.80
N SER A 250 1.93 -3.29 -9.45
CA SER A 250 1.27 -2.12 -10.04
C SER A 250 1.19 -0.96 -9.07
N HIS A 251 1.29 0.24 -9.61
CA HIS A 251 1.06 1.50 -8.90
C HIS A 251 -0.08 2.23 -9.59
N ALA A 252 -1.19 2.40 -8.89
CA ALA A 252 -2.38 3.06 -9.38
C ALA A 252 -2.60 4.38 -8.66
N GLN A 253 -3.08 5.37 -9.40
CA GLN A 253 -3.48 6.65 -8.85
C GLN A 253 -4.87 7.02 -9.33
N THR A 254 -5.68 7.52 -8.40
CA THR A 254 -6.98 8.14 -8.65
C THR A 254 -6.93 9.56 -8.09
N ALA A 255 -7.42 10.53 -8.85
CA ALA A 255 -7.63 11.87 -8.34
C ALA A 255 -9.08 12.28 -8.63
N THR A 256 -9.77 12.76 -7.62
CA THR A 256 -11.12 13.31 -7.75
C THR A 256 -11.15 14.72 -7.17
N THR A 257 -11.92 15.60 -7.80
CA THR A 257 -12.21 16.93 -7.27
C THR A 257 -13.71 17.02 -7.14
N GLU A 258 -14.20 16.87 -5.92
CA GLU A 258 -15.63 16.92 -5.63
C GLU A 258 -15.88 17.96 -4.53
N SER A 259 -16.84 18.86 -4.75
CA SER A 259 -17.23 19.88 -3.77
C SER A 259 -16.08 20.73 -3.22
N GLY A 260 -15.01 20.93 -4.01
CA GLY A 260 -13.82 21.69 -3.63
C GLY A 260 -12.78 20.90 -2.82
N VAL A 261 -13.04 19.64 -2.48
CA VAL A 261 -12.06 18.73 -1.85
C VAL A 261 -11.26 18.06 -2.96
N LYS A 262 -9.93 18.17 -2.88
CA LYS A 262 -9.01 17.42 -3.76
C LYS A 262 -8.67 16.11 -3.08
N ALA A 263 -9.25 15.01 -3.55
CA ALA A 263 -8.91 13.68 -3.07
C ALA A 263 -7.93 13.01 -4.05
N LYS A 264 -6.87 12.40 -3.51
CA LYS A 264 -5.89 11.58 -4.23
C LYS A 264 -5.79 10.24 -3.54
N THR A 265 -5.95 9.16 -4.28
CA THR A 265 -5.74 7.81 -3.79
C THR A 265 -4.59 7.18 -4.53
N VAL A 266 -3.62 6.64 -3.79
CA VAL A 266 -2.48 5.90 -4.32
C VAL A 266 -2.61 4.46 -3.86
N THR A 267 -2.49 3.52 -4.79
CA THR A 267 -2.61 2.09 -4.51
C THR A 267 -1.39 1.37 -5.06
N THR A 268 -0.73 0.56 -4.24
CA THR A 268 0.32 -0.36 -4.67
C THR A 268 -0.20 -1.77 -4.55
N THR A 269 -0.15 -2.54 -5.64
CA THR A 269 -0.61 -3.93 -5.67
C THR A 269 0.54 -4.82 -6.12
N LYS A 270 0.96 -5.77 -5.28
CA LYS A 270 2.05 -6.72 -5.56
C LYS A 270 1.52 -8.13 -5.67
N ARG A 271 1.95 -8.86 -6.70
CA ARG A 271 1.68 -10.30 -6.80
C ARG A 271 2.68 -11.06 -5.96
N VAL A 272 2.17 -11.92 -5.09
CA VAL A 272 2.96 -12.75 -4.20
C VAL A 272 2.68 -14.21 -4.57
N GLY A 273 3.70 -14.91 -5.06
CA GLY A 273 3.54 -16.30 -5.50
C GLY A 273 2.59 -16.45 -6.70
N LYS A 274 1.77 -17.51 -6.67
CA LYS A 274 0.84 -17.91 -7.75
C LYS A 274 -0.62 -17.54 -7.47
N ASP A 275 -0.94 -17.24 -6.21
CA ASP A 275 -2.29 -17.23 -5.67
C ASP A 275 -2.52 -16.10 -4.68
N LYS A 276 -1.60 -15.15 -4.52
CA LYS A 276 -1.79 -14.02 -3.61
C LYS A 276 -1.53 -12.68 -4.29
N ILE A 277 -2.30 -11.70 -3.85
CA ILE A 277 -2.14 -10.29 -4.16
C ILE A 277 -2.09 -9.55 -2.83
N HIS A 278 -1.05 -8.77 -2.61
CA HIS A 278 -0.95 -7.83 -1.49
C HIS A 278 -1.20 -6.43 -2.01
N GLN A 279 -2.09 -5.69 -1.36
CA GLN A 279 -2.44 -4.34 -1.76
C GLN A 279 -2.38 -3.38 -0.57
N ASN A 280 -1.63 -2.30 -0.75
CA ASN A 280 -1.61 -1.15 0.15
C ASN A 280 -2.25 0.04 -0.57
N LEU A 281 -3.10 0.77 0.14
CA LEU A 281 -3.75 1.97 -0.38
C LEU A 281 -3.64 3.10 0.62
N ARG A 282 -3.53 4.32 0.09
CA ARG A 282 -3.50 5.56 0.85
C ARG A 282 -4.40 6.58 0.16
N THR A 283 -5.31 7.17 0.90
CA THR A 283 -6.16 8.28 0.42
C THR A 283 -5.79 9.55 1.14
N PHE A 284 -5.62 10.60 0.36
CA PHE A 284 -5.28 11.95 0.80
C PHE A 284 -6.40 12.89 0.42
N GLU A 285 -6.83 13.74 1.34
CA GLU A 285 -7.74 14.84 1.08
C GLU A 285 -7.03 16.16 1.36
N ASN A 286 -7.01 17.05 0.35
CA ASN A 286 -6.30 18.32 0.40
C ASN A 286 -4.83 18.16 0.83
N GLY A 287 -4.20 17.07 0.38
CA GLY A 287 -2.80 16.73 0.70
C GLY A 287 -2.59 16.09 2.06
N LYS A 288 -3.62 15.90 2.88
CA LYS A 288 -3.51 15.21 4.18
C LYS A 288 -3.96 13.78 4.05
N LEU A 289 -3.17 12.84 4.57
CA LEU A 289 -3.57 11.44 4.67
C LEU A 289 -4.84 11.34 5.52
N VAL A 290 -5.87 10.68 5.00
CA VAL A 290 -7.15 10.48 5.70
C VAL A 290 -7.51 9.01 5.88
N TYR A 291 -6.92 8.12 5.07
CA TYR A 291 -7.25 6.70 5.12
C TYR A 291 -6.11 5.86 4.56
N THR A 292 -5.87 4.70 5.18
CA THR A 292 -5.03 3.64 4.62
C THR A 292 -5.75 2.30 4.67
N HIS A 293 -5.35 1.36 3.81
CA HIS A 293 -5.65 -0.04 4.03
C HIS A 293 -4.48 -0.93 3.65
N ASP A 294 -4.41 -2.08 4.29
CA ASP A 294 -3.53 -3.19 3.95
C ASP A 294 -4.38 -4.45 3.82
N ILE A 295 -4.42 -5.03 2.62
CA ILE A 295 -5.24 -6.19 2.33
C ILE A 295 -4.46 -7.24 1.54
N VAL A 296 -4.77 -8.50 1.81
CA VAL A 296 -4.27 -9.66 1.07
C VAL A 296 -5.45 -10.38 0.45
N SER A 297 -5.43 -10.49 -0.88
CA SER A 297 -6.37 -11.32 -1.65
C SER A 297 -5.70 -12.65 -1.96
N THR A 298 -6.27 -13.75 -1.47
CA THR A 298 -5.82 -15.12 -1.74
C THR A 298 -6.80 -15.79 -2.68
N ARG A 299 -6.30 -16.40 -3.74
CA ARG A 299 -7.10 -17.14 -4.71
C ARG A 299 -7.73 -18.33 -4.02
N ILE A 300 -9.02 -18.50 -4.25
CA ILE A 300 -9.77 -19.67 -3.82
C ILE A 300 -9.87 -20.59 -5.03
N GLU A 301 -9.43 -21.84 -4.89
CA GLU A 301 -9.83 -22.87 -5.84
C GLU A 301 -11.32 -23.10 -5.64
N GLU A 302 -12.15 -22.64 -6.58
CA GLU A 302 -13.47 -23.23 -6.69
C GLU A 302 -13.28 -24.70 -7.04
N ASN A 303 -13.88 -25.58 -6.24
CA ASN A 303 -14.06 -26.96 -6.62
C ASN A 303 -14.44 -27.00 -8.10
N LYS A 304 -13.66 -27.76 -8.88
CA LYS A 304 -14.05 -28.23 -10.21
C LYS A 304 -15.51 -28.72 -10.14
N PRO A 305 -16.27 -28.54 -11.24
CA PRO A 305 -17.72 -28.70 -11.29
C PRO A 305 -18.26 -29.92 -10.54
#